data_AF-A0A061SV96-F1
#
_entry.id   AF-A0A061SV96-F1
#
_cell.length_a   1.000
_cell.length_b   1.000
_cell.length_c   1.000
_cell.angle_alpha   90.00
_cell.angle_beta   90.00
_cell.angle_gamma   90.00
#
_symmetry.space_group_name_H-M   'P 1'
#
loop_
_entity.id
_entity.type
_entity.pdbx_description
1 polymer ?
#
loop_
_entity_poly.entity_id
_entity_poly.type
_entity_poly.pdbx_seq_one_letter_code
_entity_poly.pdbx_strand_id
1 'polypeptide(L)'
;MFGLNLRKLAENFSSIADLTRQLGINRTQFNRYLAGESFPRPDVLDRICRFFDIDARILLEPVDDIRLSQERSANGVLTDFLGLQSASVSEELFPTGFYRFARRSFINPDDFVTGLLHITRQGTQTSLRGYETTAAMRTQELPTHPQTRVFGGLVFRQENGIAIFAARRNAMTSSFNYLTRVASFENNFWVGYVTRTVGEDAVGTRATRLVYDYLGTEFRSALQARRQAGFCKVDDLSPFQRRLLRPDEPFA
;
A
#
# COMPACT_ATOMS: atom_id res chain seq x y z
N MET A 1 6.44 -26.23 -23.47
CA MET A 1 6.40 -25.09 -22.53
C MET A 1 6.57 -25.52 -21.09
N PHE A 2 5.62 -26.26 -20.50
CA PHE A 2 5.65 -26.65 -19.09
C PHE A 2 7.00 -27.19 -18.55
N GLY A 3 7.62 -28.18 -19.21
CA GLY A 3 8.91 -28.73 -18.76
C GLY A 3 10.10 -27.76 -18.84
N LEU A 4 10.05 -26.76 -19.73
CA LEU A 4 11.03 -25.68 -19.79
C LEU A 4 10.87 -24.74 -18.59
N ASN A 5 9.63 -24.37 -18.27
CA ASN A 5 9.30 -23.53 -17.12
C ASN A 5 9.68 -24.19 -15.80
N LEU A 6 9.40 -25.50 -15.65
CA LEU A 6 9.80 -26.24 -14.45
C LEU A 6 11.32 -26.32 -14.28
N ARG A 7 12.08 -26.44 -15.37
CA ARG A 7 13.55 -26.41 -15.31
C ARG A 7 14.07 -25.09 -14.76
N LYS A 8 13.59 -23.97 -15.31
CA LYS A 8 13.92 -22.63 -14.80
C LYS A 8 13.56 -22.47 -13.33
N LEU A 9 12.37 -22.91 -12.92
CA LEU A 9 11.94 -22.83 -11.52
C LEU A 9 12.80 -23.70 -10.58
N ALA A 10 13.26 -24.85 -11.06
CA ALA A 10 14.09 -25.77 -10.30
C ALA A 10 15.53 -25.31 -10.10
N GLU A 11 16.04 -24.36 -10.90
CA GLU A 11 17.41 -23.81 -10.78
C GLU A 11 17.67 -23.14 -9.43
N ASN A 12 16.62 -22.63 -8.77
CA ASN A 12 16.73 -21.99 -7.45
C ASN A 12 16.84 -22.98 -6.28
N PHE A 13 16.88 -24.28 -6.54
CA PHE A 13 16.92 -25.32 -5.51
C PHE A 13 18.24 -26.10 -5.55
N SER A 14 18.72 -26.51 -4.37
CA SER A 14 19.94 -27.29 -4.19
C SER A 14 19.94 -28.62 -4.95
N SER A 15 18.78 -29.26 -5.06
CA SER A 15 18.63 -30.51 -5.82
C SER A 15 17.16 -30.78 -6.20
N ILE A 16 16.97 -31.56 -7.27
CA ILE A 16 15.64 -32.07 -7.66
C ILE A 16 15.03 -32.98 -6.59
N ALA A 17 15.87 -33.71 -5.83
CA ALA A 17 15.39 -34.57 -4.75
C ALA A 17 14.78 -33.74 -3.61
N ASP A 18 15.41 -32.63 -3.23
CA ASP A 18 14.88 -31.72 -2.22
C ASP A 18 13.59 -31.05 -2.69
N LEU A 19 13.56 -30.59 -3.94
CA LEU A 19 12.40 -29.95 -4.54
C LEU A 19 11.18 -30.87 -4.57
N THR A 20 11.36 -32.11 -5.04
CA THR A 20 10.27 -33.09 -5.14
C THR A 20 9.73 -33.50 -3.77
N ARG A 21 10.59 -33.57 -2.75
CA ARG A 21 10.18 -33.80 -1.35
C ARG A 21 9.31 -32.66 -0.83
N GLN A 22 9.69 -31.41 -1.09
CA GLN A 22 8.90 -30.23 -0.67
C GLN A 22 7.58 -30.13 -1.42
N LEU A 23 7.56 -30.44 -2.72
CA LEU A 23 6.35 -30.49 -3.55
C LEU A 23 5.43 -31.67 -3.19
N GLY A 24 5.94 -32.70 -2.51
CA GLY A 24 5.21 -33.95 -2.26
C GLY A 24 4.88 -34.72 -3.54
N ILE A 25 5.75 -34.64 -4.55
CA ILE A 25 5.58 -35.31 -5.86
C ILE A 25 6.66 -36.38 -6.00
N ASN A 26 6.31 -37.53 -6.59
CA ASN A 26 7.28 -38.58 -6.87
C ASN A 26 8.36 -38.07 -7.84
N ARG A 27 9.65 -38.29 -7.53
CA ARG A 27 10.78 -37.83 -8.35
C ARG A 27 10.73 -38.33 -9.79
N THR A 28 10.34 -39.58 -10.02
CA THR A 28 10.19 -40.15 -11.37
C THR A 28 9.10 -39.42 -12.15
N GLN A 29 7.97 -39.11 -11.49
CA GLN A 29 6.87 -38.36 -12.08
C GLN A 29 7.30 -36.92 -12.41
N PHE A 30 8.02 -36.25 -11.50
CA PHE A 30 8.53 -34.90 -11.73
C PHE A 30 9.54 -34.85 -12.89
N ASN A 31 10.42 -35.86 -13.01
CA ASN A 31 11.34 -35.95 -14.14
C ASN A 31 10.62 -36.08 -15.49
N ARG A 32 9.52 -36.84 -15.54
CA ARG A 32 8.67 -36.90 -16.75
C ARG A 32 8.05 -35.53 -17.09
N TYR A 33 7.77 -34.69 -16.09
CA TYR A 33 7.30 -33.32 -16.32
C TYR A 33 8.41 -32.42 -16.88
N LEU A 34 9.63 -32.51 -16.32
CA LEU A 34 10.80 -31.75 -16.82
C LEU A 34 11.13 -32.10 -18.28
N ALA A 35 11.03 -33.40 -18.63
CA ALA A 35 11.23 -33.90 -19.98
C ALA A 35 10.08 -33.57 -20.93
N GLY A 36 8.91 -33.15 -20.40
CA GLY A 36 7.71 -32.89 -21.20
C GLY A 36 7.00 -34.14 -21.71
N GLU A 37 7.32 -35.31 -21.16
CA GLU A 37 6.74 -36.61 -21.52
C GLU A 37 5.30 -36.78 -20.99
N SER A 38 4.92 -35.97 -20.00
CA SER A 38 3.59 -36.00 -19.39
C SER A 38 3.22 -34.66 -18.79
N PHE A 39 1.92 -34.47 -18.56
CA PHE A 39 1.37 -33.30 -17.88
C PHE A 39 0.81 -33.67 -16.51
N PRO A 40 0.84 -32.74 -15.54
CA PRO A 40 0.27 -32.96 -14.21
C PRO A 40 -1.25 -33.02 -14.29
N ARG A 41 -1.85 -33.85 -13.41
CA ARG A 41 -3.29 -33.79 -13.15
C ARG A 41 -3.64 -32.46 -12.47
N PRO A 42 -4.91 -31.99 -12.54
CA PRO A 42 -5.30 -30.69 -11.98
C PRO A 42 -4.88 -30.47 -10.52
N ASP A 43 -4.99 -31.47 -9.65
CA ASP A 43 -4.59 -31.42 -8.24
C ASP A 43 -3.07 -31.29 -8.07
N VAL A 44 -2.29 -31.99 -8.90
CA VAL A 44 -0.83 -31.90 -8.91
C VAL A 44 -0.38 -30.56 -9.46
N LEU A 45 -1.04 -30.06 -10.50
CA LEU A 45 -0.77 -28.75 -11.09
C LEU A 45 -1.04 -27.64 -10.09
N ASP A 46 -2.21 -27.65 -9.44
CA ASP A 46 -2.58 -26.67 -8.40
C ASP A 46 -1.55 -26.60 -7.27
N ARG A 47 -1.04 -27.76 -6.84
CA ARG A 47 0.04 -27.83 -5.85
C ARG A 47 1.36 -27.25 -6.36
N ILE A 48 1.75 -27.53 -7.60
CA ILE A 48 2.94 -26.93 -8.23
C ILE A 48 2.77 -25.41 -8.29
N CYS A 49 1.62 -24.94 -8.77
CA CYS A 49 1.26 -23.53 -8.87
C CYS A 49 1.36 -22.81 -7.52
N ARG A 50 0.73 -23.37 -6.47
CA ARG A 50 0.81 -22.81 -5.11
C ARG A 50 2.23 -22.81 -4.54
N PHE A 51 3.00 -23.86 -4.79
CA PHE A 51 4.36 -23.97 -4.28
C PHE A 51 5.29 -22.89 -4.87
N PHE A 52 5.13 -22.58 -6.16
CA PHE A 52 5.95 -21.59 -6.86
C PHE A 52 5.31 -20.19 -6.91
N ASP A 53 4.13 -20.01 -6.30
CA ASP A 53 3.31 -18.80 -6.35
C ASP A 53 3.07 -18.29 -7.79
N ILE A 54 2.55 -19.18 -8.63
CA ILE A 54 2.22 -18.92 -10.05
C ILE A 54 0.87 -19.57 -10.39
N ASP A 55 0.29 -19.25 -11.55
CA ASP A 55 -0.96 -19.86 -12.01
C ASP A 55 -0.77 -20.90 -13.13
N ALA A 56 -1.89 -21.51 -13.54
CA ALA A 56 -1.91 -22.62 -14.51
C ALA A 56 -1.42 -22.25 -15.91
N ARG A 57 -1.22 -20.95 -16.23
CA ARG A 57 -0.60 -20.51 -17.49
C ARG A 57 0.81 -21.04 -17.66
N ILE A 58 1.45 -21.56 -16.60
CA ILE A 58 2.75 -22.26 -16.69
C ILE A 58 2.75 -23.38 -17.76
N LEU A 59 1.58 -23.93 -18.08
CA LEU A 59 1.43 -24.92 -19.15
C LEU A 59 1.66 -24.33 -20.55
N LEU A 60 1.34 -23.06 -20.76
CA LEU A 60 1.15 -22.43 -22.07
C LEU A 60 2.13 -21.28 -22.32
N GLU A 61 2.49 -20.51 -21.29
CA GLU A 61 3.27 -19.28 -21.37
C GLU A 61 4.64 -19.44 -20.69
N PRO A 62 5.68 -18.69 -21.10
CA PRO A 62 6.94 -18.62 -20.36
C PRO A 62 6.73 -18.17 -18.91
N VAL A 63 7.40 -18.81 -17.96
CA VAL A 63 7.23 -18.51 -16.52
C VAL A 63 7.57 -17.06 -16.15
N ASP A 64 8.50 -16.45 -16.87
CA ASP A 64 8.90 -15.06 -16.65
C ASP A 64 7.75 -14.09 -17.01
N ASP A 65 7.00 -14.38 -18.08
CA ASP A 65 5.85 -13.58 -18.52
C ASP A 65 4.66 -13.70 -17.55
N ILE A 66 4.48 -14.89 -16.98
CA ILE A 66 3.43 -15.15 -15.98
C ILE A 66 3.71 -14.32 -14.73
N ARG A 67 4.95 -14.34 -14.23
CA ARG A 67 5.34 -13.52 -13.07
C ARG A 67 5.15 -12.03 -13.33
N LEU A 68 5.63 -11.55 -14.49
CA LEU A 68 5.43 -10.17 -14.91
C LEU A 68 3.94 -9.78 -14.99
N SER A 69 3.08 -10.69 -15.43
CA SER A 69 1.63 -10.44 -15.51
C SER A 69 0.90 -10.52 -14.16
N GLN A 70 1.35 -11.35 -13.22
CA GLN A 70 0.82 -11.40 -11.86
C GLN A 70 1.23 -10.17 -11.05
N GLU A 71 2.45 -9.68 -11.25
CA GLU A 71 2.91 -8.37 -10.74
C GLU A 71 2.11 -7.20 -11.35
N ARG A 72 1.54 -7.39 -12.55
CA ARG A 72 0.64 -6.44 -13.24
C ARG A 72 -0.84 -6.58 -12.84
N SER A 73 -1.20 -7.36 -11.82
CA SER A 73 -2.57 -7.39 -11.28
C SER A 73 -3.02 -6.02 -10.74
N ALA A 74 -4.14 -5.48 -11.27
CA ALA A 74 -4.71 -4.12 -11.10
C ALA A 74 -3.77 -2.93 -11.40
N ASN A 75 -2.51 -3.03 -10.97
CA ASN A 75 -1.42 -2.13 -11.29
C ASN A 75 -1.09 -2.13 -12.79
N GLY A 76 -1.37 -3.18 -13.57
CA GLY A 76 -1.01 -3.26 -14.99
C GLY A 76 -1.61 -2.13 -15.82
N VAL A 77 -2.93 -1.94 -15.74
CA VAL A 77 -3.62 -0.86 -16.45
C VAL A 77 -3.13 0.52 -15.98
N LEU A 78 -3.06 0.74 -14.66
CA LEU A 78 -2.54 1.99 -14.11
C LEU A 78 -1.07 2.24 -14.50
N THR A 79 -0.27 1.19 -14.57
CA THR A 79 1.14 1.24 -14.99
C THR A 79 1.27 1.54 -16.48
N ASP A 80 0.37 1.03 -17.32
CA ASP A 80 0.35 1.32 -18.75
C ASP A 80 0.06 2.80 -19.02
N PHE A 81 -0.84 3.41 -18.24
CA PHE A 81 -1.22 4.83 -18.42
C PHE A 81 -0.35 5.82 -17.63
N LEU A 82 0.10 5.46 -16.43
CA LEU A 82 0.94 6.33 -15.60
C LEU A 82 2.44 6.08 -15.81
N GLY A 83 2.81 4.96 -16.44
CA GLY A 83 4.20 4.50 -16.58
C GLY A 83 4.72 3.75 -15.35
N LEU A 84 5.63 2.79 -15.57
CA LEU A 84 6.33 2.02 -14.53
C LEU A 84 7.01 2.89 -13.47
N GLN A 85 7.52 4.05 -13.87
CA GLN A 85 8.15 5.02 -12.96
C GLN A 85 7.16 5.69 -12.00
N SER A 86 5.88 5.79 -12.38
CA SER A 86 4.82 6.29 -11.50
C SER A 86 4.38 5.21 -10.50
N ALA A 87 4.50 3.93 -10.85
CA ALA A 87 4.23 2.84 -9.92
C ALA A 87 5.30 2.70 -8.82
N SER A 88 6.57 3.00 -9.14
CA SER A 88 7.70 2.87 -8.21
C SER A 88 7.99 4.17 -7.46
N VAL A 89 7.86 4.13 -6.13
CA VAL A 89 8.25 5.23 -5.25
C VAL A 89 9.57 4.87 -4.57
N SER A 90 10.61 5.68 -4.75
CA SER A 90 11.93 5.46 -4.14
C SER A 90 11.92 5.73 -2.63
N GLU A 91 12.77 5.02 -1.87
CA GLU A 91 13.01 5.29 -0.43
C GLU A 91 13.47 6.73 -0.17
N GLU A 92 14.25 7.32 -1.07
CA GLU A 92 14.67 8.72 -0.98
C GLU A 92 13.51 9.70 -1.15
N LEU A 93 12.47 9.37 -1.93
CA LEU A 93 11.31 10.25 -2.12
C LEU A 93 10.32 10.11 -0.97
N PHE A 94 10.07 8.86 -0.55
CA PHE A 94 9.11 8.52 0.50
C PHE A 94 9.54 7.22 1.23
N PRO A 95 10.26 7.36 2.36
CA PRO A 95 10.82 6.25 3.12
C PRO A 95 9.78 5.28 3.66
N THR A 96 10.13 4.02 3.75
CA THR A 96 9.41 3.00 4.52
C THR A 96 9.46 3.34 6.02
N GLY A 97 8.35 3.09 6.73
CA GLY A 97 8.27 3.31 8.17
C GLY A 97 7.00 4.01 8.63
N PHE A 98 7.06 4.61 9.82
CA PHE A 98 5.93 5.25 10.47
C PHE A 98 5.82 6.73 10.12
N TYR A 99 4.59 7.18 9.93
CA TYR A 99 4.28 8.58 9.68
C TYR A 99 3.15 9.03 10.59
N ARG A 100 3.20 10.29 11.01
CA ARG A 100 2.05 10.99 11.56
C ARG A 100 1.45 11.88 10.48
N PHE A 101 0.15 11.79 10.26
CA PHE A 101 -0.55 12.80 9.47
C PHE A 101 -1.26 13.81 10.37
N ALA A 102 -1.47 15.02 9.83
CA ALA A 102 -2.34 16.04 10.40
C ALA A 102 -3.13 16.73 9.27
N ARG A 103 -4.41 17.03 9.52
CA ARG A 103 -5.27 17.80 8.60
C ARG A 103 -6.43 18.45 9.35
N ARG A 104 -7.10 19.42 8.72
CA ARG A 104 -8.39 19.91 9.22
C ARG A 104 -9.42 18.78 9.19
N SER A 105 -10.30 18.75 10.18
CA SER A 105 -11.40 17.81 10.24
C SER A 105 -12.40 18.10 9.11
N PHE A 106 -12.93 17.02 8.58
CA PHE A 106 -13.94 17.07 7.53
C PHE A 106 -15.37 17.09 8.09
N ILE A 107 -15.49 16.98 9.41
CA ILE A 107 -16.75 16.93 10.17
C ILE A 107 -16.96 18.27 10.88
N ASN A 108 -15.94 18.73 11.62
CA ASN A 108 -15.97 20.00 12.34
C ASN A 108 -14.86 20.92 11.81
N PRO A 109 -15.19 22.05 11.16
CA PRO A 109 -14.18 22.96 10.63
C PRO A 109 -13.16 23.41 11.67
N ASP A 110 -13.53 23.59 12.95
CA ASP A 110 -12.63 24.11 13.98
C ASP A 110 -11.68 23.07 14.59
N ASP A 111 -11.83 21.80 14.23
CA ASP A 111 -11.01 20.72 14.74
C ASP A 111 -10.00 20.23 13.70
N PHE A 112 -8.91 19.66 14.19
CA PHE A 112 -7.90 18.96 13.40
C PHE A 112 -7.92 17.48 13.74
N VAL A 113 -7.45 16.66 12.81
CA VAL A 113 -7.29 15.22 12.99
C VAL A 113 -5.84 14.86 12.80
N THR A 114 -5.29 14.15 13.78
CA THR A 114 -3.98 13.51 13.68
C THR A 114 -4.15 11.99 13.69
N GLY A 115 -3.25 11.29 13.01
CA GLY A 115 -3.26 9.84 13.01
C GLY A 115 -1.92 9.23 12.61
N LEU A 116 -1.79 7.94 12.89
CA LEU A 116 -0.60 7.14 12.60
C LEU A 116 -0.80 6.33 11.33
N LEU A 117 0.23 6.31 10.49
CA LEU A 117 0.32 5.53 9.27
C LEU A 117 1.60 4.70 9.30
N HIS A 118 1.56 3.58 8.59
CA HIS A 118 2.72 2.75 8.31
C HIS A 118 2.82 2.52 6.81
N ILE A 119 3.98 2.82 6.25
CA ILE A 119 4.32 2.65 4.85
C ILE A 119 5.18 1.41 4.72
N THR A 120 4.81 0.53 3.79
CA THR A 120 5.53 -0.71 3.48
C THR A 120 5.73 -0.84 1.98
N ARG A 121 6.82 -1.48 1.57
CA ARG A 121 7.15 -1.72 0.16
C ARG A 121 7.35 -3.21 -0.12
N GLN A 122 6.77 -3.69 -1.20
CA GLN A 122 6.92 -5.06 -1.70
C GLN A 122 7.12 -4.99 -3.22
N GLY A 123 8.31 -5.35 -3.71
CA GLY A 123 8.68 -5.11 -5.11
C GLY A 123 8.61 -3.63 -5.46
N THR A 124 7.91 -3.29 -6.54
CA THR A 124 7.66 -1.91 -6.98
C THR A 124 6.50 -1.24 -6.24
N GLN A 125 5.66 -2.02 -5.56
CA GLN A 125 4.44 -1.52 -4.94
C GLN A 125 4.72 -0.90 -3.57
N THR A 126 4.33 0.36 -3.40
CA THR A 126 4.34 1.04 -2.11
C THR A 126 2.92 1.11 -1.57
N SER A 127 2.73 0.66 -0.33
CA SER A 127 1.42 0.58 0.31
C SER A 127 1.41 1.33 1.62
N LEU A 128 0.25 1.89 1.96
CA LEU A 128 -0.05 2.58 3.19
C LEU A 128 -1.05 1.78 4.01
N ARG A 129 -0.87 1.75 5.33
CA ARG A 129 -1.85 1.23 6.28
C ARG A 129 -2.02 2.20 7.44
N GLY A 130 -3.25 2.41 7.88
CA GLY A 130 -3.57 3.22 9.04
C GLY A 130 -4.82 2.69 9.76
N TYR A 131 -5.13 3.33 10.88
CA TYR A 131 -6.36 3.05 11.63
C TYR A 131 -7.08 4.36 11.92
N GLU A 132 -8.37 4.41 11.62
CA GLU A 132 -9.25 5.47 12.12
C GLU A 132 -9.20 5.51 13.65
N THR A 133 -9.45 6.65 14.27
CA THR A 133 -9.47 6.74 15.74
C THR A 133 -10.79 6.20 16.30
N THR A 134 -10.79 5.71 17.55
CA THR A 134 -12.05 5.27 18.20
C THR A 134 -13.04 6.43 18.32
N ALA A 135 -12.55 7.64 18.58
CA ALA A 135 -13.36 8.85 18.64
C ALA A 135 -14.05 9.12 17.30
N ALA A 136 -13.30 9.11 16.19
CA ALA A 136 -13.86 9.32 14.85
C ALA A 136 -14.91 8.27 14.46
N MET A 137 -14.71 7.00 14.85
CA MET A 137 -15.71 5.96 14.62
C MET A 137 -16.99 6.20 15.43
N ARG A 138 -16.86 6.57 16.71
CA ARG A 138 -18.00 6.83 17.60
C ARG A 138 -18.85 8.01 17.12
N THR A 139 -18.24 9.07 16.59
CA THR A 139 -18.96 10.21 16.02
C THR A 139 -19.85 9.82 14.83
N GLN A 140 -19.52 8.74 14.14
CA GLN A 140 -20.30 8.20 13.01
C GLN A 140 -21.12 6.95 13.41
N GLU A 141 -21.21 6.64 14.71
CA GLU A 141 -21.90 5.45 15.24
C GLU A 141 -21.38 4.13 14.65
N LEU A 142 -20.10 4.09 14.27
CA LEU A 142 -19.46 2.93 13.66
C LEU A 142 -18.76 2.03 14.69
N PRO A 143 -18.64 0.71 14.42
CA PRO A 143 -17.92 -0.21 15.30
C PRO A 143 -16.46 0.19 15.51
N THR A 144 -15.99 0.12 16.76
CA THR A 144 -14.65 0.58 17.15
C THR A 144 -13.59 -0.54 17.15
N HIS A 145 -13.94 -1.73 16.67
CA HIS A 145 -13.02 -2.86 16.57
C HIS A 145 -11.85 -2.55 15.61
N PRO A 146 -10.63 -3.05 15.86
CA PRO A 146 -9.49 -2.78 15.00
C PRO A 146 -9.72 -3.15 13.52
N GLN A 147 -10.46 -4.23 13.27
CA GLN A 147 -10.75 -4.71 11.91
C GLN A 147 -11.65 -3.77 11.10
N THR A 148 -12.55 -3.02 11.75
CA THR A 148 -13.45 -2.06 11.09
C THR A 148 -12.81 -0.67 10.94
N ARG A 149 -11.73 -0.42 11.68
CA ARG A 149 -11.00 0.86 11.68
C ARG A 149 -9.84 0.91 10.71
N VAL A 150 -9.36 -0.25 10.25
CA VAL A 150 -8.21 -0.31 9.36
C VAL A 150 -8.57 0.27 8.00
N PHE A 151 -7.70 1.13 7.50
CA PHE A 151 -7.70 1.56 6.11
C PHE A 151 -6.36 1.25 5.47
N GLY A 152 -6.40 1.02 4.16
CA GLY A 152 -5.23 0.73 3.36
C GLY A 152 -5.24 1.59 2.10
N GLY A 153 -4.08 1.76 1.50
CA GLY A 153 -3.96 2.49 0.26
C GLY A 153 -2.72 2.13 -0.54
N LEU A 154 -2.72 2.56 -1.80
CA LEU A 154 -1.58 2.48 -2.69
C LEU A 154 -0.94 3.85 -2.81
N VAL A 155 0.39 3.87 -2.90
CA VAL A 155 1.19 5.08 -3.08
C VAL A 155 1.89 5.00 -4.42
N PHE A 156 1.75 6.04 -5.21
CA PHE A 156 2.33 6.18 -6.54
C PHE A 156 3.16 7.46 -6.59
N ARG A 157 4.18 7.49 -7.44
CA ARG A 157 4.87 8.72 -7.77
C ARG A 157 4.01 9.51 -8.77
N GLN A 158 3.86 10.80 -8.53
CA GLN A 158 3.18 11.71 -9.45
C GLN A 158 3.93 13.04 -9.46
N GLU A 159 4.33 13.49 -10.64
CA GLU A 159 5.18 14.69 -10.84
C GLU A 159 6.41 14.70 -9.90
N ASN A 160 6.54 15.74 -9.07
CA ASN A 160 7.60 15.94 -8.09
C ASN A 160 7.23 15.42 -6.67
N GLY A 161 6.08 14.76 -6.54
CA GLY A 161 5.55 14.27 -5.28
C GLY A 161 5.07 12.83 -5.34
N ILE A 162 4.14 12.53 -4.43
CA ILE A 162 3.45 11.26 -4.33
C ILE A 162 1.94 11.46 -4.35
N ALA A 163 1.25 10.51 -4.97
CA ALA A 163 -0.18 10.36 -4.92
C ALA A 163 -0.54 9.14 -4.06
N ILE A 164 -1.60 9.25 -3.27
CA ILE A 164 -2.08 8.17 -2.42
C ILE A 164 -3.56 7.98 -2.66
N PHE A 165 -3.96 6.76 -2.98
CA PHE A 165 -5.37 6.36 -2.95
C PHE A 165 -5.61 5.48 -1.73
N ALA A 166 -6.43 5.93 -0.79
CA ALA A 166 -6.69 5.20 0.45
C ALA A 166 -8.19 5.01 0.72
N ALA A 167 -8.55 3.83 1.22
CA ALA A 167 -9.92 3.45 1.54
C ALA A 167 -9.98 2.52 2.76
N ARG A 168 -11.12 2.54 3.46
CA ARG A 168 -11.46 1.52 4.45
C ARG A 168 -11.92 0.24 3.76
N ARG A 169 -11.86 -0.89 4.47
CA ARG A 169 -12.42 -2.16 3.96
C ARG A 169 -13.90 -1.98 3.66
N ASN A 170 -14.30 -2.37 2.45
CA ASN A 170 -15.69 -2.31 1.97
C ASN A 170 -16.34 -0.92 2.05
N ALA A 171 -15.54 0.15 2.07
CA ALA A 171 -16.10 1.50 2.06
C ALA A 171 -16.47 1.93 0.64
N MET A 172 -17.63 2.58 0.53
CA MET A 172 -18.06 3.25 -0.71
C MET A 172 -17.30 4.56 -0.96
N THR A 173 -16.60 5.07 0.04
CA THR A 173 -15.82 6.30 -0.03
C THR A 173 -14.33 6.00 0.12
N SER A 174 -13.54 6.83 -0.55
CA SER A 174 -12.09 6.80 -0.58
C SER A 174 -11.53 8.22 -0.44
N SER A 175 -10.23 8.29 -0.30
CA SER A 175 -9.47 9.54 -0.31
C SER A 175 -8.39 9.50 -1.36
N PHE A 176 -8.18 10.64 -2.01
CA PHE A 176 -7.02 10.89 -2.83
C PHE A 176 -6.16 11.94 -2.15
N ASN A 177 -4.87 11.65 -1.99
CA ASN A 177 -3.91 12.60 -1.42
C ASN A 177 -2.82 12.88 -2.44
N TYR A 178 -2.42 14.15 -2.55
CA TYR A 178 -1.20 14.53 -3.25
C TYR A 178 -0.28 15.25 -2.28
N LEU A 179 0.99 14.85 -2.23
CA LEU A 179 1.95 15.33 -1.24
C LEU A 179 3.32 15.55 -1.90
N THR A 180 3.97 16.67 -1.57
CA THR A 180 5.35 16.97 -2.00
C THR A 180 6.24 17.11 -0.78
N ARG A 181 7.51 16.71 -0.91
CA ARG A 181 8.47 16.78 0.20
C ARG A 181 8.84 18.25 0.46
N VAL A 182 8.84 18.66 1.72
CA VAL A 182 9.25 20.00 2.15
C VAL A 182 10.75 20.00 2.39
N ALA A 183 11.47 20.95 1.79
CA ALA A 183 12.92 21.05 1.88
C ALA A 183 13.47 21.49 3.26
N SER A 184 12.61 21.74 4.26
CA SER A 184 13.04 22.32 5.55
C SER A 184 13.45 21.25 6.57
N PHE A 185 14.60 21.48 7.22
CA PHE A 185 15.22 20.79 8.37
C PHE A 185 14.86 19.31 8.56
N GLU A 186 15.83 18.46 8.19
CA GLU A 186 15.81 16.99 8.17
C GLU A 186 14.98 16.33 7.06
N ASN A 187 14.33 17.11 6.18
CA ASN A 187 13.54 16.59 5.06
C ASN A 187 12.42 15.61 5.50
N ASN A 188 11.97 15.67 6.75
CA ASN A 188 11.04 14.69 7.34
C ASN A 188 9.55 15.05 7.14
N PHE A 189 9.23 16.07 6.34
CA PHE A 189 7.87 16.55 6.14
C PHE A 189 7.44 16.50 4.68
N TRP A 190 6.16 16.17 4.48
CA TRP A 190 5.46 16.30 3.21
C TRP A 190 4.21 17.12 3.41
N VAL A 191 3.91 17.98 2.44
CA VAL A 191 2.73 18.85 2.45
C VAL A 191 2.00 18.75 1.12
N GLY A 192 0.69 18.89 1.19
CA GLY A 192 -0.18 18.94 0.03
C GLY A 192 -1.62 18.91 0.48
N TYR A 193 -2.44 18.05 -0.13
CA TYR A 193 -3.87 18.02 0.15
C TYR A 193 -4.44 16.61 0.13
N VAL A 194 -5.61 16.47 0.76
CA VAL A 194 -6.47 15.29 0.70
C VAL A 194 -7.84 15.70 0.22
N THR A 195 -8.43 14.87 -0.65
CA THR A 195 -9.83 14.96 -1.05
C THR A 195 -10.61 13.74 -0.57
N ARG A 196 -11.92 13.91 -0.37
CA ARG A 196 -12.86 12.80 -0.16
C ARG A 196 -13.70 12.59 -1.41
N THR A 197 -13.94 11.34 -1.76
CA THR A 197 -14.86 10.98 -2.84
C THR A 197 -16.31 10.97 -2.35
N VAL A 198 -16.82 12.16 -2.05
CA VAL A 198 -18.24 12.39 -1.71
C VAL A 198 -18.85 13.39 -2.68
N GLY A 199 -20.17 13.30 -2.86
CA GLY A 199 -20.94 14.25 -3.67
C GLY A 199 -20.76 15.69 -3.17
N GLU A 200 -21.05 16.65 -4.05
CA GLU A 200 -21.05 18.06 -3.68
C GLU A 200 -22.16 18.37 -2.68
N ASP A 201 -21.80 19.09 -1.64
CA ASP A 201 -22.70 19.68 -0.64
C ASP A 201 -22.29 21.16 -0.53
N ALA A 202 -23.27 22.05 -0.38
CA ALA A 202 -23.07 23.49 -0.24
C ALA A 202 -22.24 23.88 0.99
N VAL A 203 -22.11 22.99 1.99
CA VAL A 203 -21.45 23.28 3.28
C VAL A 203 -20.20 22.42 3.51
N GLY A 204 -20.19 21.18 3.01
CA GLY A 204 -19.13 20.20 3.28
C GLY A 204 -17.80 20.47 2.58
N THR A 205 -16.72 20.67 3.35
CA THR A 205 -15.36 20.69 2.81
C THR A 205 -14.99 19.34 2.21
N ARG A 206 -14.69 19.29 0.91
CA ARG A 206 -14.28 18.07 0.19
C ARG A 206 -12.78 17.91 0.07
N ALA A 207 -12.03 18.99 0.26
CA ALA A 207 -10.58 19.01 0.17
C ALA A 207 -9.97 19.90 1.27
N THR A 208 -8.85 19.46 1.85
CA THR A 208 -8.11 20.24 2.85
C THR A 208 -6.61 19.99 2.70
N ARG A 209 -5.80 20.92 3.22
CA ARG A 209 -4.36 20.71 3.39
C ARG A 209 -4.10 19.49 4.28
N LEU A 210 -3.04 18.77 3.94
CA LEU A 210 -2.56 17.56 4.60
C LEU A 210 -1.06 17.67 4.83
N VAL A 211 -0.61 17.28 6.02
CA VAL A 211 0.81 17.22 6.37
C VAL A 211 1.14 15.82 6.85
N TYR A 212 2.22 15.24 6.32
CA TYR A 212 2.84 14.02 6.83
C TYR A 212 4.19 14.35 7.46
N ASP A 213 4.48 13.70 8.57
CA ASP A 213 5.70 13.80 9.36
C ASP A 213 6.28 12.40 9.54
N TYR A 214 7.51 12.18 9.06
CA TYR A 214 8.19 10.89 9.14
C TYR A 214 8.77 10.67 10.53
N LEU A 215 8.37 9.56 11.16
CA LEU A 215 8.74 9.20 12.53
C LEU A 215 9.86 8.15 12.60
N GLY A 216 10.36 7.70 11.45
CA GLY A 216 11.33 6.59 11.36
C GLY A 216 10.67 5.21 11.41
N THR A 217 11.49 4.20 11.67
CA THR A 217 11.09 2.78 11.74
C THR A 217 10.86 2.30 13.18
N GLU A 218 11.14 3.14 14.17
CA GLU A 218 11.11 2.77 15.59
C GLU A 218 9.69 2.71 16.15
N PHE A 219 9.34 1.59 16.77
CA PHE A 219 8.03 1.42 17.43
C PHE A 219 7.78 2.41 18.57
N ARG A 220 8.85 2.90 19.22
CA ARG A 220 8.72 3.90 20.30
C ARG A 220 8.09 5.19 19.77
N SER A 221 8.60 5.71 18.66
CA SER A 221 8.08 6.92 18.01
C SER A 221 6.63 6.72 17.55
N ALA A 222 6.35 5.55 16.95
CA ALA A 222 5.00 5.19 16.53
C ALA A 222 4.00 5.13 17.70
N LEU A 223 4.39 4.55 18.83
CA LEU A 223 3.53 4.43 20.01
C LEU A 223 3.22 5.80 20.63
N GLN A 224 4.20 6.70 20.68
CA GLN A 224 4.00 8.08 21.14
C GLN A 224 3.00 8.82 20.23
N ALA A 225 3.20 8.77 18.92
CA ALA A 225 2.29 9.37 17.96
C ALA A 225 0.88 8.77 18.03
N ARG A 226 0.75 7.45 18.25
CA ARG A 226 -0.54 6.77 18.44
C ARG A 226 -1.32 7.31 19.64
N ARG A 227 -0.65 7.65 20.75
CA ARG A 227 -1.29 8.20 21.95
C ARG A 227 -1.83 9.62 21.73
N GLN A 228 -1.24 10.35 20.79
CA GLN A 228 -1.64 11.71 20.41
C GLN A 228 -2.58 11.74 19.19
N ALA A 229 -2.95 10.58 18.65
CA ALA A 229 -3.84 10.47 17.49
C ALA A 229 -5.30 10.71 17.89
N GLY A 230 -6.02 11.52 17.11
CA GLY A 230 -7.41 11.85 17.40
C GLY A 230 -7.83 13.19 16.83
N PHE A 231 -9.02 13.62 17.25
CA PHE A 231 -9.41 15.02 17.13
C PHE A 231 -8.58 15.85 18.12
N CYS A 232 -8.14 17.01 17.67
CA CYS A 232 -7.34 17.94 18.45
C CYS A 232 -7.61 19.37 18.01
N LYS A 233 -7.23 20.34 18.83
CA LYS A 233 -7.29 21.76 18.48
C LYS A 233 -6.02 22.18 17.74
N VAL A 234 -6.09 23.33 17.07
CA VAL A 234 -4.92 23.91 16.40
C VAL A 234 -3.74 24.05 17.35
N ASP A 235 -4.01 24.33 18.63
CA ASP A 235 -3.00 24.49 19.68
C ASP A 235 -2.35 23.19 20.17
N ASP A 236 -2.86 22.04 19.76
CA ASP A 236 -2.25 20.74 20.05
C ASP A 236 -1.28 20.30 18.94
N LEU A 237 -1.34 20.93 17.77
CA LEU A 237 -0.47 20.62 16.64
C LEU A 237 0.96 21.13 16.88
N SER A 238 1.95 20.45 16.32
CA SER A 238 3.32 20.96 16.36
C SER A 238 3.42 22.30 15.60
N PRO A 239 4.34 23.21 15.98
CA PRO A 239 4.51 24.48 15.27
C PRO A 239 4.70 24.32 13.75
N PHE A 240 5.42 23.28 13.33
CA PHE A 240 5.61 22.95 11.92
C PHE A 240 4.32 22.50 11.24
N GLN A 241 3.54 21.63 11.89
CA GLN A 241 2.24 21.21 11.36
C GLN A 241 1.30 22.41 11.19
N ARG A 242 1.21 23.31 12.17
CA ARG A 242 0.39 24.53 12.07
C ARG A 242 0.83 25.40 10.88
N ARG A 243 2.13 25.67 10.78
CA ARG A 243 2.70 26.48 9.69
C ARG A 243 2.38 25.89 8.31
N LEU A 244 2.49 24.56 8.16
CA LEU A 244 2.24 23.90 6.87
C LEU A 244 0.74 23.76 6.56
N LEU A 245 -0.10 23.57 7.58
CA LEU A 245 -1.54 23.45 7.42
C LEU A 245 -2.24 24.79 7.19
N ARG A 246 -1.61 25.91 7.54
CA ARG A 246 -2.12 27.28 7.36
C ARG A 246 -3.58 27.39 7.77
N PRO A 247 -3.89 27.22 9.06
CA PRO A 247 -5.25 27.09 9.54
C PRO A 247 -6.11 28.30 9.15
N ASP A 248 -5.55 29.51 9.16
CA ASP A 248 -6.30 30.73 8.93
C ASP A 248 -6.47 31.07 7.44
N GLU A 249 -5.86 30.28 6.54
CA GLU A 249 -5.98 30.47 5.09
C GLU A 249 -6.96 29.44 4.50
N PRO A 250 -7.95 29.87 3.68
CA PRO A 250 -8.82 28.93 2.98
C PRO A 250 -8.02 27.99 2.08
N PHE A 251 -8.54 26.77 1.88
CA PHE A 251 -8.01 25.85 0.88
C PHE A 251 -8.52 26.30 -0.50
N ALA A 252 -7.60 26.61 -1.41
CA ALA A 252 -7.88 27.05 -2.78
C ALA A 252 -7.61 25.93 -3.78
#